data_AF-A0A2H3DHN2-F1
#
_entry.id   AF-A0A2H3DHN2-F1
#
_cell.length_a   1.000
_cell.length_b   1.000
_cell.length_c   1.000
_cell.angle_alpha   90.00
_cell.angle_beta   90.00
_cell.angle_gamma   90.00
#
_symmetry.space_group_name_H-M   'P 1'
#
loop_
_entity.id
_entity.type
_entity.pdbx_description
1 polymer ?
#
loop_
_entity_poly.entity_id
_entity_poly.type
_entity_poly.pdbx_seq_one_letter_code
_entity_poly.pdbx_strand_id
1 'polypeptide(L)'
;ASRFWAVLIGIDAYKTYPLCGCVSDALTMENYLINDLGVPKERIQRLLGPTEHGSLNNFSVPSRTNIVSSLLNIVQNPEIEVGDNVIIYFSGHGTSYSPSDVGFDAETGSIEALCPIDRGDLDANDIPIPDISDREINAILTEISRSKGHHITFILDC
;
A
#
# COMPACT_ATOMS: atom_id res chain seq x y z
N ALA A 1 22.86 10.25 -8.15
CA ALA A 1 21.83 10.08 -7.11
C ALA A 1 21.03 8.82 -7.42
N SER A 2 20.53 8.12 -6.40
CA SER A 2 19.70 6.93 -6.57
C SER A 2 18.43 7.25 -7.39
N ARG A 3 18.10 6.45 -8.42
CA ARG A 3 16.93 6.62 -9.29
C ARG A 3 15.70 5.87 -8.77
N PHE A 4 15.54 5.85 -7.45
CA PHE A 4 14.48 5.12 -6.78
C PHE A 4 13.43 6.07 -6.19
N TRP A 5 12.19 5.59 -6.21
CA TRP A 5 11.03 6.17 -5.55
C TRP A 5 10.32 5.08 -4.77
N ALA A 6 9.76 5.42 -3.62
CA ALA A 6 9.12 4.43 -2.77
C ALA A 6 7.81 4.90 -2.12
N VAL A 7 6.88 3.97 -1.99
CA VAL A 7 5.69 4.07 -1.14
C VAL A 7 5.75 2.94 -0.13
N LEU A 8 5.82 3.29 1.16
CA LEU A 8 5.93 2.35 2.27
C LEU A 8 4.67 2.41 3.12
N ILE A 9 3.99 1.28 3.25
CA ILE A 9 2.71 1.14 3.96
C ILE A 9 2.90 0.13 5.08
N GLY A 10 2.62 0.55 6.32
CA GLY A 10 2.69 -0.31 7.51
C GLY A 10 1.50 -0.05 8.42
N ILE A 11 0.72 -1.09 8.72
CA ILE A 11 -0.54 -0.94 9.46
C ILE A 11 -0.59 -1.90 10.66
N ASP A 12 -0.56 -1.35 11.86
CA ASP A 12 -0.73 -2.09 13.12
C ASP A 12 -2.13 -1.89 13.71
N ALA A 13 -2.61 -0.65 13.70
CA ALA A 13 -3.82 -0.19 14.39
C ALA A 13 -5.13 -0.53 13.65
N TYR A 14 -5.29 -1.78 13.23
CA TYR A 14 -6.58 -2.28 12.77
C TYR A 14 -7.60 -2.30 13.91
N LYS A 15 -8.84 -1.89 13.61
CA LYS A 15 -9.95 -1.93 14.59
C LYS A 15 -10.23 -3.34 15.11
N THR A 16 -10.06 -4.34 14.24
CA THR A 16 -10.18 -5.76 14.58
C THR A 16 -8.85 -6.44 14.33
N TYR A 17 -8.44 -7.30 15.27
CA TYR A 17 -7.17 -8.04 15.21
C TYR A 17 -5.94 -7.12 14.96
N PRO A 18 -5.64 -6.17 15.86
CA PRO A 18 -4.48 -5.30 15.69
C PRO A 18 -3.17 -6.10 15.64
N LEU A 19 -2.20 -5.57 14.89
CA LEU A 19 -0.85 -6.11 14.74
C LEU A 19 0.16 -5.26 15.54
N CYS A 20 1.43 -5.65 15.55
CA CYS A 20 2.48 -4.95 16.32
C CYS A 20 3.86 -4.92 15.63
N GLY A 21 3.93 -5.23 14.34
CA GLY A 21 5.18 -5.35 13.58
C GLY A 21 5.19 -4.53 12.30
N CYS A 22 4.04 -4.27 11.70
CA CYS A 22 3.94 -3.79 10.33
C CYS A 22 4.51 -2.38 10.15
N VAL A 23 4.32 -1.49 11.14
CA VAL A 23 4.97 -0.17 11.13
C VAL A 23 6.48 -0.30 11.29
N SER A 24 6.95 -1.21 12.15
CA SER A 24 8.38 -1.48 12.32
C SER A 24 9.02 -2.01 11.04
N ASP A 25 8.33 -2.89 10.31
CA ASP A 25 8.82 -3.45 9.06
C ASP A 25 8.91 -2.37 7.96
N ALA A 26 7.89 -1.52 7.83
CA ALA A 26 7.91 -0.39 6.90
C ALA A 26 9.04 0.61 7.21
N LEU A 27 9.32 0.88 8.49
CA LEU A 27 10.44 1.75 8.91
C LEU A 27 11.81 1.08 8.70
N THR A 28 11.89 -0.24 8.84
CA THR A 28 13.10 -1.01 8.52
C THR A 28 13.40 -0.92 7.03
N MET A 29 12.37 -1.04 6.19
CA MET A 29 12.48 -0.82 4.75
C MET A 29 12.90 0.62 4.43
N GLU A 30 12.32 1.64 5.07
CA GLU A 30 12.77 3.04 4.90
C GLU A 30 14.28 3.17 5.18
N ASN A 31 14.75 2.62 6.31
CA ASN A 31 16.15 2.68 6.69
C ASN A 31 17.06 1.99 5.68
N TYR A 32 16.67 0.83 5.16
CA TYR A 32 17.40 0.13 4.11
C TYR A 32 17.47 0.96 2.83
N LEU A 33 16.34 1.52 2.38
CA LEU A 33 16.30 2.36 1.18
C LEU A 33 17.22 3.58 1.30
N ILE A 34 17.22 4.25 2.45
CA ILE A 34 18.04 5.44 2.67
C ILE A 34 19.53 5.08 2.80
N ASN A 35 19.86 4.14 3.69
CA ASN A 35 21.25 3.92 4.11
C ASN A 35 22.02 3.01 3.14
N ASP A 36 21.35 2.00 2.56
CA ASP A 36 22.00 1.01 1.69
C ASP A 36 21.78 1.32 0.21
N LEU A 37 20.59 1.80 -0.17
CA LEU A 37 20.28 2.15 -1.58
C LEU A 37 20.40 3.64 -1.91
N GLY A 38 20.71 4.49 -0.92
CA GLY A 38 20.94 5.91 -1.11
C GLY A 38 19.72 6.67 -1.64
N VAL A 39 18.50 6.21 -1.35
CA VAL A 39 17.26 6.86 -1.78
C VAL A 39 17.05 8.15 -0.97
N PRO A 40 16.88 9.32 -1.61
CA PRO A 40 16.54 10.55 -0.90
C PRO A 40 15.22 10.41 -0.15
N LYS A 41 15.17 10.91 1.09
CA LYS A 41 13.98 10.79 1.96
C LYS A 41 12.73 11.41 1.33
N GLU A 42 12.90 12.47 0.54
CA GLU A 42 11.84 13.19 -0.16
C GLU A 42 11.17 12.34 -1.24
N ARG A 43 11.83 11.26 -1.69
CA ARG A 43 11.30 10.29 -2.66
C ARG A 43 10.66 9.07 -2.00
N ILE A 44 10.53 9.07 -0.67
CA ILE A 44 9.90 8.01 0.11
C ILE A 44 8.63 8.56 0.75
N GLN A 45 7.48 8.08 0.28
CA GLN A 45 6.20 8.36 0.90
C GLN A 45 5.86 7.29 1.93
N ARG A 46 5.38 7.71 3.11
CA ARG A 46 5.04 6.80 4.21
C ARG A 46 3.57 6.89 4.58
N LEU A 47 2.93 5.73 4.65
CA LEU A 47 1.57 5.57 5.16
C LEU A 47 1.62 4.63 6.35
N LEU A 48 1.51 5.17 7.56
CA LEU A 48 1.72 4.40 8.79
C LEU A 48 0.49 4.45 9.69
N GLY A 49 0.08 3.30 10.19
CA GLY A 49 -1.02 3.15 11.13
C GLY A 49 -0.57 2.50 12.43
N PRO A 50 0.22 3.19 13.28
CA PRO A 50 0.73 2.61 14.53
C PRO A 50 -0.36 2.52 15.60
N THR A 51 -0.31 1.48 16.45
CA THR A 51 -1.16 1.36 17.65
C THR A 51 -0.83 2.42 18.70
N GLU A 52 0.42 2.86 18.74
CA GLU A 52 0.88 3.94 19.62
C GLU A 52 1.48 5.08 18.80
N HIS A 53 1.00 6.30 19.04
CA HIS A 53 1.60 7.50 18.49
C HIS A 53 2.90 7.83 19.24
N GLY A 54 3.97 7.09 18.95
CA GLY A 54 5.33 7.42 19.37
C GLY A 54 5.85 8.69 18.67
N SER A 55 7.17 8.89 18.65
CA SER A 55 7.82 10.04 17.98
C SER A 55 7.78 10.00 16.43
N LEU A 56 6.82 9.29 15.84
CA LEU A 56 6.66 9.21 14.39
C LEU A 56 6.08 10.52 13.86
N ASN A 57 6.75 11.11 12.88
CA ASN A 57 6.32 12.34 12.22
C ASN A 57 6.32 12.13 10.69
N ASN A 58 5.62 12.99 9.95
CA ASN A 58 5.62 13.05 8.47
C ASN A 58 5.16 11.75 7.77
N PHE A 59 4.03 11.18 8.18
CA PHE A 59 3.37 10.08 7.49
C PHE A 59 1.88 10.39 7.30
N SER A 60 1.25 9.75 6.31
CA SER A 60 -0.20 9.79 6.12
C SER A 60 -0.86 8.56 6.74
N VAL A 61 -2.14 8.66 7.08
CA VAL A 61 -2.91 7.50 7.55
C VAL A 61 -3.09 6.52 6.37
N PRO A 62 -2.90 5.21 6.55
CA PRO A 62 -3.07 4.20 5.49
C PRO A 62 -4.54 3.84 5.28
N SER A 63 -5.38 4.86 5.05
CA SER A 63 -6.76 4.70 4.60
C SER A 63 -6.81 4.17 3.17
N ARG A 64 -7.93 3.57 2.79
CA ARG A 64 -8.14 3.09 1.41
C ARG A 64 -7.83 4.18 0.39
N THR A 65 -8.39 5.38 0.62
CA THR A 65 -8.18 6.55 -0.25
C THR A 65 -6.71 6.92 -0.32
N ASN A 66 -6.01 7.03 0.81
CA ASN A 66 -4.62 7.45 0.81
C ASN A 66 -3.71 6.43 0.15
N ILE A 67 -3.94 5.12 0.35
CA ILE A 67 -3.16 4.07 -0.33
C ILE A 67 -3.35 4.18 -1.84
N VAL A 68 -4.59 4.16 -2.33
CA VAL A 68 -4.89 4.23 -3.77
C VAL A 68 -4.36 5.53 -4.38
N SER A 69 -4.59 6.68 -3.74
CA SER A 69 -4.07 7.96 -4.21
C SER A 69 -2.55 8.01 -4.23
N SER A 70 -1.85 7.42 -3.26
CA SER A 70 -0.38 7.39 -3.25
C SER A 70 0.18 6.58 -4.42
N LEU A 71 -0.45 5.45 -4.76
CA LEU A 71 -0.06 4.64 -5.91
C LEU A 71 -0.38 5.35 -7.24
N LEU A 72 -1.55 5.98 -7.36
CA LEU A 72 -1.91 6.78 -8.55
C LEU A 72 -1.03 8.03 -8.70
N ASN A 73 -0.57 8.61 -7.60
CA ASN A 73 0.36 9.73 -7.64
C ASN A 73 1.70 9.33 -8.27
N ILE A 74 2.12 8.06 -8.22
CA ILE A 74 3.30 7.58 -8.95
C ILE A 74 3.10 7.78 -10.45
N VAL A 75 1.93 7.43 -10.98
CA VAL A 75 1.57 7.59 -12.41
C VAL A 75 1.64 9.08 -12.81
N GLN A 76 1.13 9.96 -11.94
CA GLN A 76 0.95 11.38 -12.22
C GLN A 76 2.17 12.23 -11.91
N ASN A 77 3.11 11.76 -11.09
CA ASN A 77 4.25 12.55 -10.63
C ASN A 77 5.24 12.82 -11.78
N PRO A 78 5.44 14.08 -12.21
CA PRO A 78 6.34 14.41 -13.30
C PRO A 78 7.83 14.24 -12.95
N GLU A 79 8.18 14.17 -11.66
CA GLU A 79 9.56 13.96 -11.21
C GLU A 79 10.01 12.49 -11.33
N ILE A 80 9.05 11.56 -11.48
CA ILE A 80 9.33 10.14 -11.74
C ILE A 80 9.46 9.97 -13.25
N GLU A 81 10.69 9.72 -13.71
CA GLU A 81 11.01 9.55 -15.12
C GLU A 81 10.82 8.10 -15.57
N VAL A 82 10.66 7.90 -16.88
CA VAL A 82 10.61 6.56 -17.46
C VAL A 82 11.93 5.83 -17.18
N GLY A 83 11.82 4.62 -16.63
CA GLY A 83 12.96 3.78 -16.25
C GLY A 83 13.52 4.03 -14.85
N ASP A 84 12.96 4.97 -14.08
CA ASP A 84 13.18 5.03 -12.62
C ASP A 84 12.65 3.76 -11.95
N ASN A 85 13.27 3.38 -10.83
CA ASN A 85 12.85 2.22 -10.04
C ASN A 85 11.78 2.64 -9.04
N VAL A 86 10.65 1.93 -9.03
CA VAL A 86 9.56 2.13 -8.10
C VAL A 86 9.50 0.95 -7.14
N ILE A 87 9.56 1.23 -5.84
CA ILE A 87 9.39 0.24 -4.77
C ILE A 87 8.08 0.53 -4.05
N ILE A 88 7.20 -0.46 -3.99
CA ILE A 88 5.99 -0.41 -3.18
C ILE A 88 6.15 -1.50 -2.12
N TYR A 89 6.01 -1.14 -0.86
CA TYR A 89 6.10 -2.05 0.27
C TYR A 89 4.83 -1.97 1.09
N PHE A 90 4.22 -3.11 1.37
CA PHE A 90 3.05 -3.21 2.24
C PHE A 90 3.30 -4.26 3.31
N SER A 91 3.10 -3.87 4.57
CA SER A 91 2.98 -4.78 5.70
C SER A 91 1.67 -4.50 6.46
N GLY A 92 0.87 -5.54 6.66
CA GLY A 92 -0.48 -5.43 7.23
C GLY A 92 -1.32 -6.68 6.95
N HIS A 93 -2.62 -6.61 7.20
CA HIS A 93 -3.53 -7.71 6.89
C HIS A 93 -3.77 -7.86 5.39
N GLY A 94 -3.75 -9.11 4.92
CA GLY A 94 -4.39 -9.55 3.69
C GLY A 94 -5.71 -10.28 3.98
N THR A 95 -6.58 -10.38 2.99
CA THR A 95 -7.81 -11.18 3.07
C THR A 95 -8.11 -11.84 1.73
N SER A 96 -9.03 -12.81 1.74
CA SER A 96 -9.57 -13.40 0.51
C SER A 96 -11.10 -13.50 0.59
N TYR A 97 -11.76 -13.33 -0.55
CA TYR A 97 -13.20 -13.42 -0.71
C TYR A 97 -13.53 -14.51 -1.72
N SER A 98 -14.25 -15.55 -1.31
CA SER A 98 -14.70 -16.61 -2.21
C SER A 98 -16.14 -16.38 -2.67
N PRO A 99 -16.52 -16.71 -3.93
CA PRO A 99 -17.92 -16.68 -4.37
C PRO A 99 -18.85 -17.55 -3.51
N SER A 100 -18.30 -18.61 -2.89
CA SER A 100 -19.04 -19.45 -1.94
C SER A 100 -19.52 -18.66 -0.72
N ASP A 101 -18.77 -17.63 -0.30
CA ASP A 101 -19.09 -16.80 0.87
C ASP A 101 -20.31 -15.91 0.61
N VAL A 102 -20.63 -15.68 -0.67
CA VAL A 102 -21.78 -14.87 -1.13
C VAL A 102 -22.87 -15.71 -1.79
N GLY A 103 -22.80 -17.05 -1.70
CA GLY A 103 -23.83 -17.97 -2.19
C GLY A 103 -23.92 -18.06 -3.72
N PHE A 104 -22.85 -17.70 -4.44
CA PHE A 104 -22.79 -17.84 -5.90
C PHE A 104 -22.00 -19.10 -6.27
N ASP A 105 -22.65 -20.02 -6.99
CA ASP A 105 -22.01 -21.17 -7.68
C ASP A 105 -21.28 -20.69 -8.95
N ALA A 106 -20.30 -19.81 -8.78
CA ALA A 106 -19.46 -19.33 -9.86
C ALA A 106 -18.09 -20.03 -9.77
N GLU A 107 -17.60 -20.57 -10.90
CA GLU A 107 -16.23 -21.09 -11.07
C GLU A 107 -15.14 -20.01 -10.97
N THR A 108 -15.50 -18.78 -10.59
CA THR A 108 -14.57 -17.68 -10.42
C THR A 108 -13.72 -17.92 -9.18
N GLY A 109 -12.40 -17.90 -9.32
CA GLY A 109 -11.49 -18.02 -8.17
C GLY A 109 -11.70 -16.93 -7.11
N SER A 110 -11.19 -17.19 -5.89
CA SER A 110 -11.19 -16.21 -4.81
C SER A 110 -10.50 -14.90 -5.21
N ILE A 111 -10.99 -13.79 -4.67
CA ILE A 111 -10.37 -12.47 -4.82
C ILE A 111 -9.54 -12.18 -3.58
N GLU A 112 -8.25 -12.00 -3.74
CA GLU A 112 -7.36 -11.55 -2.67
C GLU A 112 -7.43 -10.02 -2.55
N ALA A 113 -7.24 -9.50 -1.34
CA ALA A 113 -7.28 -8.06 -1.11
C ALA A 113 -6.35 -7.63 0.02
N LEU A 114 -5.84 -6.40 -0.10
CA LEU A 114 -5.10 -5.71 0.95
C LEU A 114 -6.07 -4.92 1.82
N CYS A 115 -5.87 -5.00 3.12
CA CYS A 115 -6.77 -4.41 4.10
C CYS A 115 -6.27 -3.02 4.54
N PRO A 116 -6.95 -1.90 4.17
CA PRO A 116 -6.64 -0.58 4.69
C PRO A 116 -7.06 -0.44 6.16
N ILE A 117 -6.57 0.59 6.85
CA ILE A 117 -6.86 0.78 8.28
C ILE A 117 -8.34 1.10 8.57
N ASP A 118 -9.02 1.73 7.61
CA ASP A 118 -10.43 2.11 7.66
C ASP A 118 -11.36 1.06 7.04
N ARG A 119 -10.87 -0.17 6.82
CA ARG A 119 -11.68 -1.27 6.28
C ARG A 119 -12.97 -1.45 7.08
N GLY A 120 -14.09 -1.56 6.37
CA GLY A 120 -15.40 -1.76 6.96
C GLY A 120 -16.00 -0.56 7.69
N ASP A 121 -15.28 0.57 7.79
CA ASP A 121 -15.85 1.83 8.28
C ASP A 121 -16.87 2.37 7.29
N LEU A 122 -17.83 3.15 7.78
CA LEU A 122 -18.80 3.82 6.91
C LEU A 122 -18.19 5.08 6.31
N ASP A 123 -18.32 5.23 5.00
CA ASP A 123 -17.98 6.45 4.28
C ASP A 123 -19.04 7.56 4.49
N ALA A 124 -18.88 8.70 3.81
CA ALA A 124 -19.81 9.83 3.91
C ALA A 124 -21.24 9.53 3.41
N ASN A 125 -21.45 8.39 2.74
CA ASN A 125 -22.74 7.93 2.22
C ASN A 125 -23.26 6.69 2.99
N ASP A 126 -22.70 6.40 4.17
CA ASP A 126 -23.03 5.24 4.99
C ASP A 126 -22.74 3.88 4.30
N ILE A 127 -21.77 3.85 3.38
CA ILE A 127 -21.34 2.63 2.69
C ILE A 127 -20.04 2.10 3.33
N PRO A 128 -19.94 0.80 3.65
CA PRO A 128 -18.70 0.21 4.16
C PRO A 128 -17.54 0.36 3.17
N ILE A 129 -16.42 0.90 3.65
CA ILE A 129 -15.18 1.06 2.89
C ILE A 129 -14.63 -0.34 2.57
N PRO A 130 -14.49 -0.71 1.28
CA PRO A 130 -14.01 -2.03 0.90
C PRO A 130 -12.49 -2.14 1.02
N ASP A 131 -12.00 -3.37 1.15
CA ASP A 131 -10.58 -3.67 0.98
C ASP A 131 -10.14 -3.39 -0.48
N ILE A 132 -8.83 -3.34 -0.74
CA ILE A 132 -8.27 -3.06 -2.07
C ILE A 132 -7.94 -4.39 -2.75
N SER A 133 -8.74 -4.78 -3.74
CA SER A 133 -8.57 -6.07 -4.42
C SER A 133 -7.26 -6.17 -5.20
N ASP A 134 -6.75 -7.38 -5.34
CA ASP A 134 -5.64 -7.75 -6.23
C ASP A 134 -5.85 -7.25 -7.67
N ARG A 135 -7.09 -7.29 -8.18
CA ARG A 135 -7.45 -6.77 -9.50
C ARG A 135 -7.28 -5.25 -9.60
N GLU A 136 -7.68 -4.52 -8.56
CA GLU A 136 -7.50 -3.07 -8.49
C GLU A 136 -6.03 -2.69 -8.38
N ILE A 137 -5.27 -3.38 -7.52
CA ILE A 137 -3.81 -3.20 -7.43
C ILE A 137 -3.15 -3.49 -8.78
N ASN A 138 -3.47 -4.61 -9.43
CA ASN A 138 -2.92 -4.97 -10.73
C ASN A 138 -3.25 -3.94 -11.83
N ALA A 139 -4.45 -3.36 -11.81
CA ALA A 139 -4.81 -2.27 -12.71
C ALA A 139 -3.92 -1.04 -12.48
N ILE A 140 -3.71 -0.64 -11.22
CA ILE A 140 -2.85 0.51 -10.89
C ILE A 140 -1.38 0.24 -11.26
N LEU A 141 -0.85 -0.94 -10.94
CA LEU A 141 0.52 -1.33 -11.32
C LEU A 141 0.70 -1.35 -12.85
N THR A 142 -0.34 -1.75 -13.59
CA THR A 142 -0.34 -1.67 -15.06
C THR A 142 -0.22 -0.24 -15.55
N GLU A 143 -0.94 0.72 -14.93
CA GLU A 143 -0.84 2.13 -15.28
C GLU A 143 0.52 2.75 -14.90
N ILE A 144 1.08 2.37 -13.75
CA ILE A 144 2.47 2.74 -13.40
C ILE A 144 3.42 2.19 -14.45
N SER A 145 3.25 0.93 -14.85
CA SER A 145 4.10 0.30 -15.85
C SER A 145 4.03 0.98 -17.21
N ARG A 146 2.84 1.41 -17.64
CA ARG A 146 2.62 2.13 -18.91
C ARG A 146 3.23 3.53 -18.88
N SER A 147 3.13 4.22 -17.76
CA SER A 147 3.56 5.62 -17.63
C SER A 147 5.04 5.79 -17.28
N LYS A 148 5.59 4.91 -16.43
CA LYS A 148 6.93 5.01 -15.84
C LYS A 148 7.89 3.89 -16.25
N GLY A 149 7.42 2.87 -16.95
CA GLY A 149 8.21 1.70 -17.35
C GLY A 149 8.13 0.55 -16.35
N HIS A 150 8.87 -0.54 -16.62
CA HIS A 150 8.63 -1.85 -15.99
C HIS A 150 9.43 -2.12 -14.71
N HIS A 151 10.19 -1.15 -14.19
CA HIS A 151 11.04 -1.32 -13.00
C HIS A 151 10.23 -1.11 -11.71
N ILE A 152 9.23 -1.95 -11.50
CA ILE A 152 8.34 -1.89 -10.34
C ILE A 152 8.58 -3.13 -9.49
N THR A 153 8.92 -2.92 -8.22
CA THR A 153 9.02 -4.00 -7.22
C THR A 153 7.91 -3.80 -6.20
N PHE A 154 7.03 -4.80 -6.07
CA PHE A 154 5.97 -4.80 -5.08
C PHE A 154 6.21 -5.91 -4.06
N ILE A 155 6.40 -5.54 -2.80
CA ILE A 155 6.72 -6.44 -1.70
C ILE A 155 5.53 -6.46 -0.75
N LEU A 156 5.05 -7.66 -0.45
CA LEU A 156 3.90 -7.92 0.40
C LEU A 156 4.35 -8.74 1.62
N ASP A 157 4.04 -8.23 2.80
CA ASP A 157 4.22 -8.89 4.10
C ASP A 157 2.85 -8.94 4.80
N CYS A 158 2.05 -9.94 4.43
CA CYS A 158 0.63 -10.04 4.79
C CYS A 158 0.14 -11.49 4.83
#